data_AF-A0A9N9FF28-F1
#
_entry.id   AF-A0A9N9FF28-F1
#
_cell.length_a   1.000
_cell.length_b   1.000
_cell.length_c   1.000
_cell.angle_alpha   90.00
_cell.angle_beta   90.00
_cell.angle_gamma   90.00
#
_symmetry.space_group_name_H-M   'P 1'
#
loop_
_entity.id
_entity.type
_entity.pdbx_description
1 polymer ?
#
loop_
_entity_poly.entity_id
_entity_poly.type
_entity_poly.pdbx_seq_one_letter_code
_entity_poly.pdbx_strand_id
1 'polypeptide(L)'
;MLIIFGSLVLDQKTGILLNDEMDDFSIPGTPNYVGSTCQETTIPAIIENNGEIEMVLGASDGAKIVTASLQAIINVYDFNMNILKAIDIPRVIDESGYPQELIEGFVTVVDISQGMSEVQA
;
A
#
# COMPACT_ATOMS: atom_id res chain seq x y z
N MET A 1 4.54 -8.95 11.81
CA MET A 1 3.28 -9.49 12.37
C MET A 1 2.19 -8.48 12.04
N LEU A 2 1.11 -8.89 11.38
CA LEU A 2 0.06 -7.95 10.97
C LEU A 2 -0.76 -7.46 12.17
N ILE A 3 -0.75 -6.16 12.43
CA ILE A 3 -1.46 -5.52 13.54
C ILE A 3 -2.86 -5.07 13.07
N ILE A 4 -3.70 -6.02 12.67
CA ILE A 4 -4.98 -5.76 11.97
C ILE A 4 -5.95 -4.91 12.81
N PHE A 5 -5.87 -5.00 14.14
CA PHE A 5 -6.73 -4.28 15.08
C PHE A 5 -5.99 -3.17 15.85
N GLY A 6 -4.82 -2.73 15.37
CA GLY A 6 -4.01 -1.74 16.06
C GLY A 6 -3.66 -2.16 17.50
N SER A 7 -3.69 -1.19 18.42
CA SER A 7 -3.23 -1.36 19.80
C SER A 7 -4.12 -2.24 20.67
N LEU A 8 -5.28 -2.68 20.15
CA LEU A 8 -6.35 -3.33 20.91
C LEU A 8 -6.94 -2.46 22.03
N VAL A 9 -6.66 -1.15 22.03
CA VAL A 9 -7.21 -0.18 22.99
C VAL A 9 -8.44 0.51 22.40
N LEU A 10 -9.60 0.20 22.97
CA LEU A 10 -10.88 0.80 22.59
C LEU A 10 -11.23 1.96 23.53
N ASP A 11 -11.46 3.15 22.99
CA ASP A 11 -12.12 4.21 23.75
C ASP A 11 -13.60 3.84 23.97
N GLN A 12 -13.95 3.51 25.21
CA GLN A 12 -15.30 3.06 25.56
C GLN A 12 -16.39 4.12 25.32
N LYS A 13 -16.05 5.40 25.24
CA LYS A 13 -17.04 6.46 25.02
C LYS A 13 -17.36 6.66 23.54
N THR A 14 -16.33 6.59 22.69
CA THR A 14 -16.45 6.87 21.25
C THR A 14 -16.54 5.62 20.40
N GLY A 15 -16.10 4.47 20.92
CA GLY A 15 -15.98 3.22 20.17
C GLY A 15 -14.81 3.20 19.19
N ILE A 16 -13.88 4.16 19.28
CA ILE A 16 -12.70 4.23 18.41
C ILE A 16 -11.63 3.27 18.92
N LEU A 17 -11.15 2.41 18.04
CA LEU A 17 -9.98 1.55 18.27
C LEU A 17 -8.72 2.32 17.89
N LEU A 18 -7.78 2.43 18.82
CA LEU A 18 -6.56 3.22 18.60
C LEU A 18 -5.55 2.43 17.76
N ASN A 19 -4.88 3.12 16.83
CA ASN A 19 -3.79 2.54 16.04
C ASN A 19 -2.58 2.15 16.93
N ASP A 20 -1.64 1.41 16.34
CA ASP A 20 -0.39 0.99 16.99
C ASP A 20 0.84 1.44 16.20
N GLU A 21 0.74 2.53 15.44
CA GLU A 21 1.85 3.00 14.58
C GLU A 21 3.09 3.36 15.42
N MET A 22 2.92 3.58 16.73
CA MET A 22 4.03 3.80 17.64
C MET A 22 4.97 2.58 17.77
N ASP A 23 4.54 1.37 17.39
CA ASP A 23 5.39 0.17 17.34
C ASP A 23 6.48 0.27 16.26
N ASP A 24 6.28 1.10 15.22
CA ASP A 24 7.25 1.29 14.14
C ASP A 24 8.42 2.22 14.53
N PHE A 25 8.42 2.83 15.71
CA PHE A 25 9.56 3.59 16.20
C PHE A 25 10.71 2.71 16.68
N SER A 26 11.91 3.12 16.33
CA SER A 26 13.17 2.56 16.82
C SER A 26 13.55 3.09 18.21
N ILE A 27 14.61 2.49 18.77
CA ILE A 27 15.17 2.90 20.06
C ILE A 27 15.78 4.32 20.02
N PRO A 28 15.83 5.04 21.14
CA PRO A 28 16.50 6.35 21.21
C PRO A 28 17.95 6.29 20.73
N GLY A 29 18.33 7.25 19.87
CA GLY A 29 19.69 7.36 19.33
C GLY A 29 19.88 6.72 17.96
N THR A 30 18.87 6.06 17.39
CA THR A 30 18.85 5.60 15.99
C THR A 30 17.86 6.42 15.15
N PRO A 31 17.94 6.41 13.81
CA PRO A 31 16.89 6.99 12.96
C PRO A 31 15.50 6.44 13.32
N ASN A 32 14.46 7.22 13.06
CA ASN A 32 13.06 6.86 13.38
C ASN A 32 12.84 6.53 14.87
N TYR A 33 13.48 7.26 15.79
CA TYR A 33 13.23 7.11 17.24
C TYR A 33 12.03 7.95 17.69
N VAL A 34 11.44 7.59 18.83
CA VAL A 34 10.34 8.35 19.45
C VAL A 34 10.74 9.81 19.71
N GLY A 35 10.05 10.75 19.06
CA GLY A 35 10.37 12.18 19.09
C GLY A 35 11.04 12.70 17.81
N SER A 36 11.34 11.83 16.85
CA SER A 36 11.62 12.17 15.46
C SER A 36 10.39 11.96 14.57
N THR A 37 10.48 12.30 13.28
CA THR A 37 9.41 12.02 12.31
C THR A 37 9.23 10.51 12.18
N CYS A 38 8.00 10.03 12.39
CA CYS A 38 7.65 8.62 12.22
C CYS A 38 7.88 8.19 10.77
N GLN A 39 8.38 6.97 10.58
CA GLN A 39 8.35 6.34 9.29
C GLN A 39 6.92 5.88 9.01
N GLU A 40 6.29 6.47 8.00
CA GLU A 40 4.94 6.09 7.56
C GLU A 40 5.04 4.91 6.60
N THR A 41 4.24 3.88 6.83
CA THR A 41 4.19 2.69 5.96
C THR A 41 3.16 2.83 4.83
N THR A 42 2.26 3.81 4.90
CA THR A 42 1.18 4.02 3.91
C THR A 42 1.62 4.91 2.75
N ILE A 43 1.59 4.39 1.53
CA ILE A 43 1.98 5.11 0.31
C ILE A 43 0.89 4.99 -0.77
N PRO A 44 0.09 6.04 -1.01
CA PRO A 44 -0.71 6.14 -2.22
C PRO A 44 0.17 6.56 -3.41
N ALA A 45 0.00 5.91 -4.56
CA ALA A 45 0.68 6.26 -5.80
C ALA A 45 -0.33 6.84 -6.81
N ILE A 46 0.04 7.98 -7.40
CA ILE A 46 -0.71 8.67 -8.46
C ILE A 46 0.20 8.72 -9.69
N ILE A 47 -0.31 8.26 -10.83
CA ILE A 47 0.41 8.26 -12.08
C ILE A 47 -0.24 9.26 -13.02
N GLU A 48 0.56 10.21 -13.46
CA GLU A 48 0.17 11.28 -14.36
C GLU A 48 0.89 11.12 -15.70
N ASN A 49 0.15 11.33 -16.78
CA ASN A 49 0.65 11.33 -18.14
C ASN A 49 0.15 12.58 -18.85
N ASN A 50 1.09 13.47 -19.23
CA ASN A 50 0.79 14.73 -19.94
C ASN A 50 -0.25 15.65 -19.27
N GLY A 51 -0.25 15.77 -17.94
CA GLY A 51 -1.22 16.62 -17.24
C GLY A 51 -2.52 15.93 -16.86
N GLU A 52 -2.73 14.67 -17.28
CA GLU A 52 -3.91 13.89 -16.96
C GLU A 52 -3.56 12.72 -16.03
N ILE A 53 -4.40 12.48 -15.03
CA ILE A 53 -4.23 11.35 -14.11
C ILE A 53 -4.71 10.10 -14.82
N GLU A 54 -3.79 9.16 -15.03
CA GLU A 54 -4.05 7.89 -15.71
C GLU A 54 -4.47 6.81 -14.71
N MET A 55 -3.85 6.81 -13.51
CA MET A 55 -4.06 5.76 -12.52
C MET A 55 -3.79 6.25 -11.09
N VAL A 56 -4.59 5.77 -10.16
CA VAL A 56 -4.33 5.90 -8.71
C VAL A 56 -4.36 4.51 -8.09
N LEU A 57 -3.28 4.11 -7.42
CA LEU A 57 -3.18 2.81 -6.78
C LEU A 57 -2.59 2.89 -5.39
N GLY A 58 -2.88 1.88 -4.58
CA GLY A 58 -2.24 1.65 -3.30
C GLY A 58 -2.27 0.17 -2.94
N ALA A 59 -1.29 -0.28 -2.17
CA ALA A 59 -1.23 -1.65 -1.67
C ALA A 59 -1.48 -1.69 -0.17
N SER A 60 -1.74 -2.90 0.34
CA SER A 60 -1.83 -3.20 1.77
C SER A 60 -0.65 -4.07 2.21
N ASP A 61 -0.55 -4.32 3.53
CA ASP A 61 0.44 -5.23 4.14
C ASP A 61 1.83 -4.60 4.39
N GLY A 62 1.84 -3.39 4.97
CA GLY A 62 3.00 -2.71 5.58
C GLY A 62 4.25 -2.69 4.70
N ALA A 63 5.24 -3.52 5.04
CA ALA A 63 6.51 -3.64 4.32
C ALA A 63 6.35 -4.00 2.82
N LYS A 64 5.22 -4.60 2.43
CA LYS A 64 4.96 -5.03 1.05
C LYS A 64 4.39 -3.92 0.18
N ILE A 65 3.95 -2.80 0.76
CA ILE A 65 3.20 -1.75 0.05
C ILE A 65 3.97 -1.23 -1.16
N VAL A 66 5.26 -0.92 -0.97
CA VAL A 66 6.13 -0.41 -2.05
C VAL A 66 6.27 -1.43 -3.18
N THR A 67 6.66 -2.66 -2.83
CA THR A 67 6.96 -3.72 -3.81
C THR A 67 5.71 -4.14 -4.58
N ALA A 68 4.56 -4.21 -3.90
CA ALA A 68 3.29 -4.56 -4.53
C ALA A 68 2.80 -3.45 -5.48
N SER A 69 2.91 -2.18 -5.06
CA SER A 69 2.53 -1.05 -5.91
C SER A 69 3.42 -0.96 -7.14
N LEU A 70 4.73 -1.13 -6.98
CA LEU A 70 5.68 -1.13 -8.10
C LEU A 70 5.40 -2.26 -9.10
N GLN A 71 5.15 -3.49 -8.63
CA GLN A 71 4.84 -4.61 -9.51
C GLN A 71 3.56 -4.37 -10.30
N ALA A 72 2.51 -3.80 -9.69
CA ALA A 72 1.29 -3.44 -10.40
C ALA A 72 1.55 -2.42 -11.52
N ILE A 73 2.37 -1.41 -11.26
CA ILE A 73 2.77 -0.40 -12.27
C ILE A 73 3.52 -1.05 -13.43
N ILE A 74 4.53 -1.87 -13.13
CA ILE A 74 5.33 -2.58 -14.15
C ILE A 74 4.43 -3.49 -15.00
N ASN A 75 3.51 -4.22 -14.36
CA ASN A 75 2.57 -5.09 -15.07
C ASN A 75 1.70 -4.33 -16.07
N VAL A 76 1.31 -3.10 -15.75
CA VAL A 76 0.51 -2.27 -16.67
C VAL A 76 1.38 -1.72 -17.78
N TYR A 77 2.50 -1.07 -17.47
CA TYR A 77 3.28 -0.34 -18.47
C TYR A 77 4.22 -1.22 -19.30
N ASP A 78 4.92 -2.18 -18.67
CA ASP A 78 5.91 -3.00 -19.36
C ASP A 78 5.29 -4.28 -19.95
N PHE A 79 4.29 -4.85 -19.26
CA PHE A 79 3.61 -6.07 -19.71
C PHE A 79 2.24 -5.80 -20.36
N ASN A 80 1.85 -4.53 -20.49
CA ASN A 80 0.63 -4.09 -21.17
C ASN A 80 -0.63 -4.82 -20.66
N MET A 81 -0.66 -5.12 -19.36
CA MET A 81 -1.79 -5.79 -18.73
C MET A 81 -2.91 -4.80 -18.41
N ASN A 82 -4.16 -5.26 -18.51
CA ASN A 82 -5.27 -4.54 -17.90
C ASN A 82 -5.07 -4.46 -16.38
N ILE A 83 -5.48 -3.35 -15.78
CA ILE A 83 -5.22 -3.07 -14.37
C ILE A 83 -5.75 -4.13 -13.40
N LEU A 84 -6.93 -4.70 -13.66
CA LEU A 84 -7.51 -5.75 -12.82
C LEU A 84 -6.66 -7.02 -12.88
N LYS A 85 -6.11 -7.34 -14.06
CA LYS A 85 -5.18 -8.47 -14.20
C LYS A 85 -3.83 -8.16 -13.57
N ALA A 86 -3.34 -6.93 -13.70
CA ALA A 86 -2.05 -6.50 -13.17
C ALA A 86 -1.95 -6.64 -11.65
N ILE A 87 -3.07 -6.48 -10.93
CA ILE A 87 -3.14 -6.65 -9.47
C ILE A 87 -3.43 -8.08 -9.00
N ASP A 88 -4.09 -8.87 -9.85
CA ASP A 88 -4.56 -10.23 -9.53
C ASP A 88 -3.46 -11.29 -9.70
N ILE A 89 -2.44 -11.01 -10.53
CA ILE A 89 -1.34 -11.95 -10.68
C ILE A 89 -0.48 -12.07 -9.40
N PRO A 90 0.11 -13.25 -9.14
CA PRO A 90 1.02 -13.44 -8.01
C PRO A 90 2.20 -12.45 -8.03
N ARG A 91 2.60 -12.01 -6.83
CA ARG A 91 3.70 -11.05 -6.66
C ARG A 91 4.89 -11.67 -5.97
N VAL A 92 6.08 -11.21 -6.34
CA VAL A 92 7.34 -11.59 -5.69
C VAL A 92 7.64 -10.58 -4.60
N ILE A 93 7.88 -11.07 -3.38
CA ILE A 93 8.26 -10.24 -2.24
C ILE A 93 9.53 -10.81 -1.63
N ASP A 94 10.45 -9.92 -1.30
CA ASP A 94 11.65 -10.24 -0.52
C ASP A 94 11.47 -9.66 0.88
N GLU A 95 11.23 -10.54 1.86
CA GLU A 95 11.29 -10.19 3.28
C GLU A 95 12.59 -10.75 3.84
N SER A 96 13.43 -9.86 4.37
CA SER A 96 14.77 -10.19 4.86
C SER A 96 14.75 -11.38 5.83
N GLY A 97 15.16 -12.55 5.35
CA GLY A 97 15.30 -13.78 6.15
C GLY A 97 14.44 -14.97 5.71
N TYR A 98 13.54 -14.83 4.74
CA TYR A 98 12.69 -15.92 4.22
C TYR A 98 12.95 -16.18 2.73
N PRO A 99 12.73 -17.41 2.23
CA PRO A 99 12.76 -17.66 0.79
C PRO A 99 11.74 -16.77 0.09
N GLN A 100 12.03 -16.37 -1.16
CA GLN A 100 11.09 -15.60 -1.97
C GLN A 100 9.76 -16.34 -2.07
N GLU A 101 8.70 -15.71 -1.59
CA GLU A 101 7.35 -16.27 -1.63
C GLU A 101 6.52 -15.54 -2.68
N LEU A 102 5.71 -16.34 -3.40
CA LEU A 102 4.63 -15.81 -4.22
C LEU A 102 3.42 -15.59 -3.31
N ILE A 103 3.04 -14.33 -3.15
CA ILE A 103 1.97 -13.96 -2.22
C ILE A 103 0.82 -13.32 -3.01
N GLU A 104 -0.38 -13.84 -2.78
CA GLU A 104 -1.62 -13.16 -3.16
C GLU A 104 -1.98 -12.10 -2.11
N GLY A 105 -2.52 -10.98 -2.54
CA GLY A 105 -2.88 -9.91 -1.60
C GLY A 105 -3.49 -8.72 -2.33
N PHE A 106 -3.95 -7.76 -1.54
CA PHE A 106 -4.86 -6.74 -2.02
C PHE A 106 -4.09 -5.47 -2.42
N VAL A 107 -4.16 -5.14 -3.71
CA VAL A 107 -3.83 -3.81 -4.24
C VAL A 107 -5.16 -3.18 -4.65
N THR A 108 -5.43 -1.99 -4.12
CA THR A 108 -6.59 -1.20 -4.50
C THR A 108 -6.17 -0.29 -5.64
N VAL A 109 -6.92 -0.32 -6.74
CA VAL A 109 -6.67 0.57 -7.88
C VAL A 109 -7.95 1.25 -8.33
N VAL A 110 -7.82 2.52 -8.65
CA VAL A 110 -8.82 3.33 -9.32
C VAL A 110 -8.22 3.75 -10.66
N ASP A 111 -8.74 3.17 -11.74
CA ASP A 111 -8.47 3.61 -13.10
C ASP A 111 -9.42 4.78 -13.42
N ILE A 112 -8.86 5.98 -13.55
CA ILE A 112 -9.63 7.20 -13.77
C ILE A 112 -10.10 7.29 -15.23
N SER A 113 -9.42 6.63 -16.17
CA SER A 113 -9.81 6.60 -17.58
C SER A 113 -11.12 5.82 -17.80
N GLN A 114 -11.33 4.72 -17.05
CA GLN A 114 -12.59 3.97 -17.08
C GLN A 114 -13.70 4.71 -16.33
N GLY A 115 -13.41 5.28 -15.15
CA GLY A 115 -14.40 6.03 -14.36
C GLY A 115 -14.95 7.27 -15.05
N MET A 116 -14.16 7.97 -15.87
CA MET A 116 -14.64 9.13 -16.64
C MET A 116 -15.60 8.74 -17.77
N SER A 117 -15.54 7.51 -18.30
CA SER A 117 -16.47 7.03 -19.32
C SER A 117 -17.88 6.74 -18.77
N GLU A 118 -18.01 6.46 -17.48
CA GLU A 118 -19.29 6.18 -16.81
C GLU A 118 -20.01 7.45 -16.31
N VAL A 119 -19.28 8.56 -16.16
CA VAL A 119 -19.80 9.85 -15.65
C VAL A 119 -20.32 10.77 -16.77
N GLN A 120 -20.10 10.42 -18.04
CA GLN A 120 -20.53 11.20 -19.21
C GLN A 120 -21.89 10.75 -19.83
N ALA A 121 -22.78 10.12 -19.06
CA ALA A 121 -24.13 9.74 -19.52
C ALA A 121 -25.23 10.70 -19.01
#